data_AF-A0A4Z1JJK3-F1
#
_entry.id   AF-A0A4Z1JJK3-F1
#
_cell.length_a   1.000
_cell.length_b   1.000
_cell.length_c   1.000
_cell.angle_alpha   90.00
_cell.angle_beta   90.00
_cell.angle_gamma   90.00
#
_symmetry.space_group_name_H-M   'P 1'
#
loop_
_entity.id
_entity.type
_entity.pdbx_description
1 polymer ?
#
loop_
_entity_poly.entity_id
_entity_poly.type
_entity_poly.pdbx_seq_one_letter_code
_entity_poly.pdbx_strand_id
1 'polypeptide(L)'
;MGARLQRFISTTTSPTSFKRSPAASPVTRSIYDPHSVTAFFEDGTSVTASAHVGADGIRSEVRQTWNQEKTIFSGQIVMQGLIKMAALPQEVQNYCKHVTYGSHQGKRTS
;
A
#
# COMPACT_ATOMS: atom_id res chain seq x y z
N MET A 1 -5.27 -8.74 9.53
CA MET A 1 -4.31 -7.72 10.02
C MET A 1 -3.23 -7.54 8.97
N GLY A 2 -3.29 -6.45 8.19
CA GLY A 2 -2.29 -6.14 7.16
C GLY A 2 -1.19 -5.25 7.74
N ALA A 3 0.07 -5.52 7.38
CA ALA A 3 1.20 -4.72 7.82
C ALA A 3 1.10 -3.28 7.27
N ARG A 4 1.21 -2.30 8.16
CA ARG A 4 1.18 -0.87 7.83
C ARG A 4 2.57 -0.43 7.40
N LEU A 5 2.73 -0.07 6.12
CA LEU A 5 4.03 0.31 5.57
C LEU A 5 4.18 1.83 5.61
N GLN A 6 5.03 2.35 6.49
CA GLN A 6 5.48 3.75 6.40
C GLN A 6 6.97 3.81 6.09
N ARG A 7 7.37 4.82 5.32
CA ARG A 7 8.67 4.89 4.67
C ARG A 7 9.32 6.26 4.91
N PHE A 8 10.55 6.27 5.43
CA PHE A 8 11.33 7.48 5.71
C PHE A 8 12.65 7.49 4.93
N ILE A 9 13.01 8.64 4.36
CA ILE A 9 14.26 8.84 3.61
C ILE A 9 15.18 9.74 4.43
N SER A 10 16.36 9.26 4.82
CA SER A 10 17.36 10.03 5.58
C SER A 10 18.52 10.44 4.68
N THR A 11 19.01 11.68 4.81
CA THR A 11 20.15 12.22 4.06
C THR A 11 21.48 12.20 4.84
N THR A 12 21.50 11.81 6.11
CA THR A 12 22.70 11.98 6.97
C THR A 12 23.59 10.76 7.14
N THR A 13 23.33 9.63 6.45
CA THR A 13 24.35 8.57 6.31
C THR A 13 24.08 7.76 5.05
N SER A 14 24.81 8.08 3.97
CA SER A 14 24.73 7.42 2.65
C SER A 14 23.40 7.63 1.90
N PRO A 15 23.39 7.93 0.58
CA PRO A 15 22.20 8.32 -0.20
C PRO A 15 21.16 7.20 -0.41
N THR A 16 21.14 6.17 0.43
CA THR A 16 20.29 4.98 0.28
C THR A 16 19.95 4.32 1.61
N SER A 17 20.05 5.03 2.75
CA SER A 17 19.64 4.45 4.04
C SER A 17 18.13 4.63 4.24
N PHE A 18 17.42 3.55 3.93
CA PHE A 18 15.98 3.46 4.09
C PHE A 18 15.64 3.01 5.52
N LYS A 19 15.17 3.94 6.37
CA LYS A 19 14.70 3.57 7.72
C LYS A 19 13.22 3.22 7.67
N ARG A 20 12.91 1.94 7.94
CA ARG A 20 11.53 1.54 8.30
C ARG A 20 11.24 2.06 9.71
N SER A 21 9.96 2.35 9.95
CA SER A 21 9.45 2.53 11.31
C SER A 21 9.98 1.41 12.21
N PRO A 22 10.53 1.72 13.40
CA PRO A 22 10.79 0.71 14.42
C PRO A 22 9.42 0.14 14.83
N ALA A 23 9.17 -1.10 14.45
CA ALA A 23 7.90 -1.79 14.64
C ALA A 23 6.66 -1.14 13.99
N ALA A 24 5.59 -1.92 13.91
CA ALA A 24 4.31 -1.61 13.26
C ALA A 24 3.49 -0.51 13.98
N SER A 25 4.14 0.33 14.79
CA SER A 25 3.52 1.40 15.55
C SER A 25 2.97 2.47 14.60
N PRO A 26 1.68 2.84 14.70
CA PRO A 26 1.12 3.97 13.96
C PRO A 26 1.94 5.24 14.16
N VAL A 27 2.13 6.01 13.09
CA VAL A 27 2.48 7.43 13.25
C VAL A 27 1.27 8.15 13.82
N THR A 28 1.49 8.85 14.92
CA THR A 28 0.46 9.64 15.62
C THR A 28 0.56 11.12 15.27
N ARG A 29 1.77 11.61 14.98
CA ARG A 29 2.04 13.01 14.66
C ARG A 29 3.27 13.16 13.77
N SER A 30 3.22 14.13 12.86
CA SER A 30 4.40 14.58 12.10
C SER A 30 4.61 16.08 12.31
N ILE A 31 5.87 16.51 12.43
CA ILE A 31 6.30 17.90 12.43
C ILE A 31 7.17 18.13 11.20
N TYR A 32 6.92 19.22 10.48
CA TYR A 32 7.58 19.54 9.21
C TYR A 32 8.36 20.85 9.34
N ASP A 33 9.62 20.79 8.94
CA ASP A 33 10.52 21.93 8.78
C ASP A 33 10.95 22.02 7.30
N PRO A 34 11.57 23.13 6.84
CA PRO A 34 11.95 23.29 5.43
C PRO A 34 12.87 22.20 4.85
N HIS A 35 13.58 21.45 5.71
CA HIS A 35 14.57 20.45 5.30
C HIS A 35 14.37 19.07 5.92
N SER A 36 13.39 18.93 6.82
CA SER A 36 13.20 17.70 7.57
C SER A 36 11.76 17.49 8.00
N VAL A 37 11.47 16.23 8.31
CA VAL A 37 10.24 15.79 8.92
C VAL A 37 10.57 14.87 10.09
N THR A 38 9.91 15.09 11.21
CA THR A 38 10.00 14.23 12.39
C THR A 38 8.64 13.58 12.62
N ALA A 39 8.59 12.25 12.50
CA ALA A 39 7.42 11.46 12.83
C ALA A 39 7.53 10.89 14.25
N PHE A 40 6.42 10.98 14.98
CA PHE A 40 6.25 10.42 16.32
C PHE A 40 5.31 9.22 16.23
N PHE A 41 5.68 8.15 16.93
CA PHE A 41 4.97 6.88 16.90
C PHE A 41 4.22 6.65 18.22
N GLU A 42 3.23 5.76 18.20
CA GLU A 42 2.42 5.42 19.38
C GLU A 42 3.25 4.84 20.53
N ASP A 43 4.36 4.16 20.24
CA ASP A 43 5.30 3.63 21.24
C ASP A 43 6.19 4.71 21.89
N GLY A 44 5.97 5.99 21.54
CA GLY A 44 6.72 7.13 22.06
C GLY A 44 8.07 7.34 21.36
N THR A 45 8.46 6.48 20.42
CA THR A 45 9.68 6.71 19.62
C THR A 45 9.45 7.79 18.57
N SER A 46 10.55 8.30 18.00
CA SER A 46 10.50 9.26 16.90
C SER A 46 11.61 9.03 15.88
N VAL A 47 11.35 9.41 14.63
CA VAL A 47 12.30 9.33 13.52
C VAL A 47 12.30 10.64 12.76
N THR A 48 13.48 11.23 12.59
CA THR A 48 13.72 12.41 11.75
C THR A 48 14.37 12.01 10.42
N ALA A 49 13.86 12.58 9.32
CA ALA A 49 14.22 12.27 7.95
C ALA A 49 14.09 13.53 7.06
N SER A 50 14.61 13.51 5.84
CA SER A 50 14.43 14.60 4.87
C SER A 50 13.07 14.53 4.17
N ALA A 51 12.47 13.34 4.10
CA ALA A 51 11.14 13.13 3.54
C ALA A 51 10.37 12.00 4.25
N HIS A 52 9.05 12.17 4.31
CA HIS A 52 8.09 11.22 4.88
C HIS A 52 7.12 10.80 3.79
N VAL A 53 7.10 9.51 3.46
CA VAL A 53 6.23 8.94 2.42
C VAL A 53 5.04 8.24 3.09
N GLY A 54 3.86 8.85 2.94
CA GLY A 54 2.58 8.30 3.41
C GLY A 54 2.12 7.13 2.55
N ALA A 55 2.51 5.91 2.91
CA ALA A 55 2.14 4.67 2.23
C ALA A 55 1.23 3.76 3.07
N ASP A 56 0.40 4.35 3.94
CA ASP A 56 -0.43 3.67 4.93
C ASP A 56 -1.89 3.40 4.49
N GLY A 57 -2.17 3.54 3.20
CA GLY A 57 -3.40 3.05 2.56
C GLY A 57 -4.59 4.02 2.62
N ILE A 58 -5.80 3.50 2.36
CA ILE A 58 -7.00 4.34 2.17
C ILE A 58 -7.41 5.09 3.45
N ARG A 59 -7.10 4.56 4.63
CA ARG A 59 -7.30 5.20 5.94
C ARG A 59 -6.01 5.85 6.46
N SER A 60 -5.33 6.59 5.60
CA SER A 60 -4.03 7.20 5.92
C SER A 60 -4.16 8.23 7.04
N GLU A 61 -3.34 8.08 8.07
CA GLU A 61 -3.18 9.10 9.12
C GLU A 61 -2.23 10.21 8.65
N VAL A 62 -1.23 9.85 7.82
CA VAL A 62 -0.32 10.83 7.20
C VAL A 62 -1.08 11.77 6.27
N ARG A 63 -2.11 11.27 5.58
CA ARG A 63 -2.96 12.12 4.74
C ARG A 63 -3.73 13.14 5.59
N GLN A 64 -4.25 12.72 6.75
CA GLN A 64 -5.03 13.59 7.64
C GLN A 64 -4.24 14.78 8.19
N THR A 65 -2.90 14.68 8.27
CA THR A 65 -2.06 15.82 8.70
C THR A 65 -1.86 16.87 7.61
N TRP A 66 -2.09 16.53 6.34
CA TRP A 66 -1.90 17.43 5.19
C TRP A 66 -3.22 17.93 4.60
N ASN A 67 -4.20 17.04 4.44
CA ASN A 67 -5.55 17.38 3.98
C ASN A 67 -6.58 16.70 4.89
N GLN A 68 -7.70 17.37 5.18
CA GLN A 68 -8.77 16.78 6.00
C GLN A 68 -9.76 15.96 5.14
N GLU A 69 -9.28 15.41 4.02
CA GLU A 69 -10.13 14.69 3.08
C GLU A 69 -10.47 13.31 3.63
N LYS A 70 -11.78 13.05 3.76
CA LYS A 70 -12.32 11.78 4.27
C LYS A 70 -12.69 10.87 3.12
N THR A 71 -12.51 9.57 3.33
CA THR A 71 -13.01 8.55 2.39
C THR A 71 -14.52 8.68 2.26
N ILE A 72 -14.99 8.79 1.01
CA ILE A 72 -16.42 8.85 0.69
C ILE A 72 -16.88 7.46 0.28
N PHE A 73 -17.98 7.00 0.87
CA PHE A 73 -18.61 5.74 0.49
C PHE A 73 -19.23 5.88 -0.92
N SER A 74 -18.92 4.94 -1.81
CA SER A 74 -19.38 4.97 -3.22
C SER A 74 -20.84 4.55 -3.41
N GLY A 75 -21.53 4.09 -2.36
CA GLY A 75 -22.84 3.44 -2.49
C GLY A 75 -22.77 1.97 -2.91
N GLN A 76 -21.57 1.40 -3.08
CA GLN A 76 -21.37 0.05 -3.58
C GLN A 76 -20.49 -0.77 -2.64
N ILE A 77 -20.77 -2.07 -2.55
CA ILE A 77 -19.93 -3.05 -1.86
C ILE A 77 -19.47 -4.10 -2.86
N VAL A 78 -18.23 -4.58 -2.70
CA VAL A 78 -17.68 -5.68 -3.48
C VAL A 78 -17.51 -6.88 -2.56
N MET A 79 -18.19 -7.98 -2.89
CA MET A 79 -18.00 -9.26 -2.23
C MET A 79 -16.93 -10.05 -2.98
N GLN A 80 -15.90 -10.50 -2.27
CA GLN A 80 -14.84 -11.32 -2.83
C GLN A 80 -14.86 -12.71 -2.19
N GLY A 81 -14.66 -13.73 -3.00
CA GLY A 81 -14.58 -15.12 -2.56
C GLY A 81 -13.64 -15.90 -3.48
N LEU A 82 -13.00 -16.92 -2.92
CA LEU A 82 -12.16 -17.85 -3.66
C LEU A 82 -12.89 -19.18 -3.77
N ILE A 83 -13.09 -19.67 -4.99
CA ILE A 83 -13.70 -20.96 -5.26
C ILE A 83 -12.68 -21.81 -6.02
N LYS A 84 -12.47 -23.05 -5.58
CA LYS A 84 -11.63 -24.00 -6.31
C LYS A 84 -12.27 -24.28 -7.67
N MET A 85 -11.48 -24.33 -8.73
CA MET A 85 -11.98 -24.59 -10.10
C MET A 85 -12.86 -25.86 -10.17
N ALA A 86 -12.46 -26.93 -9.46
CA ALA A 86 -13.20 -28.19 -9.42
C ALA A 86 -14.60 -28.11 -8.77
N ALA A 87 -14.86 -27.07 -7.96
CA ALA A 87 -16.14 -26.84 -7.31
C ALA A 87 -17.09 -25.97 -8.16
N LEU A 88 -16.63 -25.44 -9.30
CA LEU A 88 -17.47 -24.68 -10.23
C LEU A 88 -18.27 -25.64 -11.13
N PRO A 89 -19.47 -25.25 -11.60
CA PRO A 89 -20.18 -25.99 -12.64
C PRO A 89 -19.32 -26.19 -13.90
N GLN A 90 -19.46 -27.33 -14.57
CA GLN A 90 -18.61 -27.70 -15.72
C GLN A 90 -18.63 -26.66 -16.85
N GLU A 91 -19.77 -26.02 -17.08
CA GLU A 91 -19.93 -24.94 -18.07
C GLU A 91 -19.04 -23.73 -17.74
N VAL A 92 -19.07 -23.29 -16.48
CA VAL A 92 -18.22 -22.18 -15.99
C VAL A 92 -16.75 -22.57 -16.04
N GLN A 93 -16.41 -23.83 -15.69
CA GLN A 93 -15.04 -24.32 -15.83
C GLN A 93 -14.54 -24.23 -17.28
N ASN A 94 -15.38 -24.57 -18.26
CA ASN A 94 -15.02 -24.52 -19.67
C ASN A 94 -14.81 -23.08 -20.13
N TYR A 95 -15.69 -22.15 -19.74
CA TYR A 95 -15.53 -20.72 -20.00
C TYR A 95 -14.21 -20.18 -19.43
N CYS A 96 -13.90 -20.48 -18.16
CA CYS A 96 -12.66 -20.05 -17.53
C CYS A 96 -11.41 -20.60 -18.23
N LYS A 97 -11.47 -21.83 -18.77
CA LYS A 97 -10.36 -22.42 -19.53
C LYS A 97 -10.11 -21.69 -20.85
N HIS A 98 -11.15 -21.26 -21.57
CA HIS A 98 -11.01 -20.55 -22.85
C HIS A 98 -10.46 -19.13 -22.72
N VAL A 99 -10.74 -18.44 -21.60
CA VAL A 99 -10.18 -17.11 -21.32
C VAL A 99 -8.66 -17.18 -21.13
N THR A 100 -8.14 -18.28 -20.60
CA THR A 100 -6.68 -18.49 -20.42
C THR A 100 -5.90 -18.83 -21.70
N TYR A 101 -6.55 -19.25 -22.79
CA TYR A 101 -5.88 -19.58 -24.07
C TYR A 101 -5.92 -18.44 -25.11
N GLY A 102 -6.49 -17.28 -24.78
CA GLY A 102 -6.70 -16.17 -25.72
C GLY A 102 -5.63 -15.07 -25.76
N SER A 103 -4.58 -15.10 -24.92
CA SER A 103 -3.51 -14.09 -24.95
C SER A 103 -2.16 -14.72 -25.26
N HIS A 104 -1.56 -14.32 -26.39
CA HIS A 104 -0.26 -14.71 -26.96
C HIS A 104 -0.25 -15.86 -27.98
N GLN A 105 -0.78 -15.60 -29.17
CA GLN A 105 -0.14 -16.06 -30.41
C GLN A 105 0.43 -14.87 -31.19
N GLY A 106 1.47 -14.25 -30.65
CA GLY A 106 2.34 -13.37 -31.42
C GLY A 106 3.29 -14.24 -32.24
N LYS A 107 3.06 -14.34 -33.55
CA LYS A 107 3.99 -14.95 -34.50
C LYS A 107 5.35 -14.24 -34.38
N ARG A 108 6.38 -14.94 -33.90
CA ARG A 108 7.78 -14.59 -34.16
C ARG A 108 8.05 -14.96 -35.62
N THR A 109 8.06 -13.96 -36.50
CA THR A 109 8.69 -14.10 -37.81
C THR A 109 10.20 -14.02 -37.60
N SER A 110 10.86 -15.13 -37.90
CA SER A 110 12.31 -15.26 -38.10
C SER A 110 12.81 -14.43 -39.29
#